data_AF-A0A7Y5IUF0-F1
#
_entry.id   AF-A0A7Y5IUF0-F1
#
_cell.length_a   1.000
_cell.length_b   1.000
_cell.length_c   1.000
_cell.angle_alpha   90.00
_cell.angle_beta   90.00
_cell.angle_gamma   90.00
#
_symmetry.space_group_name_H-M   'P 1'
#
loop_
_entity.id
_entity.type
_entity.pdbx_description
1 polymer ?
#
loop_
_entity_poly.entity_id
_entity_poly.type
_entity_poly.pdbx_seq_one_letter_code
_entity_poly.pdbx_strand_id
1 'polypeptide(L)'
;MPTGASKYALPSLSTGTVPNTARAPVRVGDLATVTEREGLSQINREDQQYVRILSYDFRGPQKLANRTHKAFMGSIAVPAGYTAGDEKFEWEDDDSTKGLWLVFAIGVALVLLAVAAVFDSSWAASIVFLSLPLALAGVAGIFWATGTSFSREAAVGV
;
A
#
# COMPACT_ATOMS: atom_id res chain seq x y z
N MET A 1 25.14 -9.50 -2.23
CA MET A 1 26.61 -9.67 -2.36
C MET A 1 27.08 -8.84 -3.53
N PRO A 2 28.08 -7.95 -3.39
CA PRO A 2 28.67 -7.27 -4.54
C PRO A 2 29.36 -8.33 -5.41
N THR A 3 28.90 -8.47 -6.64
CA THR A 3 29.48 -9.35 -7.66
C THR A 3 30.94 -8.97 -7.90
N GLY A 4 31.85 -9.94 -7.99
CA GLY A 4 33.30 -9.71 -8.16
C GLY A 4 33.69 -8.84 -9.37
N ALA A 5 32.77 -8.62 -10.30
CA ALA A 5 32.90 -7.69 -11.43
C ALA A 5 33.09 -6.22 -11.01
N SER A 6 32.69 -5.81 -9.79
CA SER A 6 32.87 -4.43 -9.34
C SER A 6 34.31 -4.08 -8.94
N LYS A 7 35.23 -5.05 -8.97
CA LYS A 7 36.63 -4.89 -8.52
C LYS A 7 37.63 -4.68 -9.65
N TYR A 8 37.21 -4.82 -10.92
CA TYR A 8 38.13 -4.80 -12.06
C TYR A 8 37.58 -3.91 -13.17
N ALA A 9 38.41 -3.02 -13.71
CA ALA A 9 38.07 -2.22 -14.87
C ALA A 9 37.95 -3.11 -16.12
N LEU A 10 37.04 -2.78 -17.05
CA LEU A 10 36.83 -3.53 -18.30
C LEU A 10 38.12 -3.88 -19.08
N PRO A 11 39.11 -2.98 -19.20
CA PRO A 11 40.36 -3.31 -19.91
C PRO A 11 41.13 -4.45 -19.23
N SER A 12 41.07 -4.53 -17.89
CA SER A 12 41.74 -5.56 -17.11
C SER A 12 41.14 -6.95 -17.31
N LEU A 13 39.84 -7.02 -17.62
CA LEU A 13 39.15 -8.28 -17.93
C LEU A 13 39.58 -8.85 -19.28
N SER A 14 39.86 -7.98 -20.26
CA SER A 14 40.31 -8.40 -21.60
C SER A 14 41.72 -9.00 -21.60
N THR A 15 42.56 -8.58 -20.65
CA THR A 15 43.94 -9.07 -20.46
C THR A 15 44.04 -10.32 -19.59
N GLY A 16 42.93 -10.78 -19.01
CA GLY A 16 42.89 -12.02 -18.23
C GLY A 16 43.26 -13.23 -19.10
N THR A 17 43.89 -14.23 -18.49
CA THR A 17 44.37 -15.42 -19.20
C THR A 17 43.54 -16.65 -18.83
N VAL A 18 43.09 -17.39 -19.84
CA VAL A 18 42.41 -18.69 -19.69
C VAL A 18 43.16 -19.78 -20.46
N PRO A 19 43.23 -21.02 -19.95
CA PRO A 19 43.86 -22.12 -20.67
C PRO A 19 42.97 -22.60 -21.82
N ASN A 20 43.55 -22.82 -23.00
CA ASN A 20 42.87 -23.48 -24.11
C ASN A 20 42.86 -25.02 -23.94
N THR A 21 42.27 -25.74 -24.90
CA THR A 21 42.22 -27.21 -24.93
C THR A 21 43.61 -27.88 -24.90
N ALA A 22 44.66 -27.19 -25.34
CA ALA A 22 46.05 -27.62 -25.27
C ALA A 22 46.79 -27.14 -24.00
N ARG A 23 46.07 -26.60 -23.00
CA ARG A 23 46.60 -25.97 -21.77
C ARG A 23 47.53 -24.77 -22.00
N ALA A 24 47.54 -24.19 -23.20
CA ALA A 24 48.29 -22.98 -23.46
C ALA A 24 47.52 -21.75 -22.93
N PRO A 25 48.21 -20.75 -22.36
CA PRO A 25 47.59 -19.51 -21.90
C PRO A 25 47.13 -18.66 -23.10
N VAL A 26 45.85 -18.30 -23.14
CA VAL A 26 45.25 -17.42 -24.15
C VAL A 26 44.53 -16.26 -23.47
N ARG A 27 44.59 -15.06 -24.05
CA ARG A 27 43.91 -13.88 -23.49
C ARG A 27 42.41 -13.96 -23.75
N VAL A 28 41.61 -13.49 -22.79
CA VAL A 28 40.15 -13.43 -22.94
C VAL A 28 39.74 -12.57 -24.13
N GLY A 29 40.43 -11.45 -24.38
CA GLY A 29 40.15 -10.58 -25.53
C GLY A 29 40.39 -11.23 -26.91
N ASP A 30 41.21 -12.29 -26.98
CA ASP A 30 41.46 -13.04 -28.22
C ASP A 30 40.36 -14.09 -28.48
N LEU A 31 39.51 -14.37 -27.49
CA LEU A 31 38.49 -15.41 -27.53
C LEU A 31 37.06 -14.84 -27.51
N ALA A 32 36.85 -13.69 -26.88
CA ALA A 32 35.53 -13.09 -26.70
C ALA A 32 35.59 -11.57 -26.61
N THR A 33 34.51 -10.91 -27.05
CA THR A 33 34.32 -9.47 -26.87
C THR A 33 33.78 -9.18 -25.48
N VAL A 34 34.51 -8.38 -24.70
CA VAL A 34 34.08 -7.94 -23.36
C VAL A 34 33.43 -6.56 -23.47
N THR A 35 32.14 -6.46 -23.14
CA THR A 35 31.38 -5.20 -23.15
C THR A 35 30.65 -5.01 -21.83
N GLU A 36 30.56 -3.76 -21.37
CA GLU A 36 29.65 -3.40 -20.30
C GLU A 36 28.26 -3.08 -20.86
N ARG A 37 27.22 -3.58 -20.19
CA ARG A 37 25.84 -3.28 -20.50
C ARG A 37 25.09 -3.05 -19.20
N GLU A 38 24.29 -1.98 -19.15
CA GLU A 38 23.34 -1.78 -18.07
C GLU A 38 22.27 -2.88 -18.10
N GLY A 39 22.15 -3.59 -16.99
CA GLY A 39 21.15 -4.62 -16.77
C GLY A 39 20.31 -4.31 -15.55
N LEU A 40 19.13 -4.94 -15.47
CA LEU A 40 18.31 -4.88 -14.27
C LEU A 40 19.06 -5.53 -13.10
N SER A 41 19.22 -4.80 -12.01
CA SER A 41 19.84 -5.30 -10.77
C SER A 41 19.00 -6.39 -10.11
N GLN A 42 17.68 -6.36 -10.33
CA GLN A 42 16.72 -7.30 -9.78
C GLN A 42 15.58 -7.53 -10.78
N ILE A 43 15.20 -8.79 -10.95
CA ILE A 43 14.06 -9.20 -11.77
C ILE A 43 12.97 -9.66 -10.80
N ASN A 44 11.94 -8.82 -10.65
CA ASN A 44 10.75 -9.18 -9.88
C ASN A 44 9.67 -9.72 -10.82
N ARG A 45 9.06 -10.83 -10.41
CA ARG A 45 7.96 -11.45 -11.12
C ARG A 45 6.88 -11.90 -10.15
N GLU A 46 5.64 -11.72 -10.55
CA GLU A 46 4.45 -12.20 -9.87
C GLU A 46 3.59 -12.89 -10.93
N ASP A 47 3.10 -14.10 -10.64
CA ASP A 47 2.33 -14.92 -11.58
C ASP A 47 2.93 -15.01 -13.00
N GLN A 48 4.25 -15.18 -13.06
CA GLN A 48 5.04 -15.27 -14.30
C GLN A 48 5.07 -13.99 -15.15
N GLN A 49 4.57 -12.85 -14.64
CA GLN A 49 4.63 -11.55 -15.29
C GLN A 49 5.75 -10.70 -14.69
N TYR A 50 6.38 -9.86 -15.50
CA TYR A 50 7.39 -8.92 -15.01
C TYR A 50 6.71 -7.74 -14.32
N VAL A 51 7.10 -7.47 -13.08
CA VAL A 51 6.52 -6.38 -12.29
C VAL A 51 7.57 -5.30 -12.03
N ARG A 52 7.16 -4.04 -12.16
CA ARG A 52 7.95 -2.88 -11.78
C ARG A 52 7.16 -2.02 -10.81
N ILE A 53 7.66 -1.96 -9.57
CA ILE A 53 7.05 -1.17 -8.51
C ILE A 53 7.58 0.27 -8.58
N LEU A 54 6.67 1.23 -8.60
CA LEU A 54 6.96 2.65 -8.52
C LEU A 54 6.41 3.17 -7.19
N SER A 55 7.31 3.42 -6.24
CA SER A 55 6.95 3.96 -4.93
C SER A 55 7.08 5.47 -4.93
N TYR A 56 6.09 6.15 -4.34
CA TYR A 56 6.13 7.59 -4.09
C TYR A 56 5.49 7.90 -2.74
N ASP A 57 5.87 9.01 -2.14
CA ASP A 57 5.32 9.50 -0.88
C ASP A 57 4.54 10.80 -1.11
N PHE A 58 3.33 10.89 -0.54
CA PHE A 58 2.50 12.09 -0.66
C PHE A 58 2.50 12.86 0.66
N ARG A 59 2.98 14.11 0.61
CA ARG A 59 2.98 15.00 1.78
C ARG A 59 1.75 15.89 1.77
N GLY A 60 0.77 15.57 2.60
CA GLY A 60 -0.41 16.40 2.80
C GLY A 60 -1.60 15.61 3.36
N PRO A 61 -2.80 16.22 3.37
CA PRO A 61 -4.00 15.55 3.86
C PRO A 61 -4.36 14.32 3.03
N GLN A 62 -4.79 13.23 3.68
CA GLN A 62 -5.08 11.95 3.03
C GLN A 62 -6.14 12.07 1.91
N LYS A 63 -7.15 12.92 2.10
CA LYS A 63 -8.19 13.15 1.09
C LYS A 63 -7.61 13.72 -0.22
N LEU A 64 -6.60 14.58 -0.11
CA LEU A 64 -5.90 15.15 -1.25
C LEU A 64 -4.97 14.13 -1.90
N ALA A 65 -4.31 13.29 -1.08
CA ALA A 65 -3.50 12.16 -1.55
C ALA A 65 -4.33 11.24 -2.45
N ASN A 66 -5.48 10.77 -1.96
CA ASN A 66 -6.38 9.87 -2.70
C ASN A 66 -6.86 10.48 -4.01
N ARG A 67 -7.20 11.78 -3.99
CA ARG A 67 -7.65 12.49 -5.21
C ARG A 67 -6.52 12.58 -6.25
N THR A 68 -5.32 12.92 -5.79
CA THR A 68 -4.14 13.07 -6.66
C THR A 68 -3.74 11.73 -7.25
N HIS A 69 -3.72 10.69 -6.44
CA HIS A 69 -3.44 9.33 -6.85
C HIS A 69 -4.44 8.83 -7.91
N LYS A 70 -5.75 9.01 -7.67
CA LYS A 70 -6.78 8.64 -8.64
C LYS A 70 -6.62 9.37 -9.98
N ALA A 71 -6.29 10.66 -9.93
CA ALA A 71 -6.03 11.45 -11.15
C ALA A 71 -4.76 10.97 -11.88
N PHE A 72 -3.70 10.66 -11.13
CA PHE A 72 -2.45 10.11 -11.67
C PHE A 72 -2.71 8.77 -12.37
N MET A 73 -3.37 7.82 -11.72
CA MET A 73 -3.73 6.53 -12.33
C MET A 73 -4.58 6.68 -13.59
N GLY A 74 -5.53 7.63 -13.59
CA GLY A 74 -6.34 7.93 -14.78
C GLY A 74 -5.57 8.57 -15.94
N SER A 75 -4.39 9.15 -15.68
CA SER A 75 -3.55 9.78 -16.71
C SER A 75 -2.51 8.83 -17.31
N ILE A 76 -2.30 7.66 -16.72
CA ILE A 76 -1.30 6.69 -17.18
C ILE A 76 -1.81 5.98 -18.42
N ALA A 77 -1.10 6.16 -19.54
CA ALA A 77 -1.25 5.35 -20.73
C ALA A 77 -0.06 4.41 -20.84
N VAL A 78 -0.33 3.10 -20.80
CA VAL A 78 0.70 2.07 -20.97
C VAL A 78 0.71 1.53 -22.41
N PRO A 79 1.86 1.12 -22.95
CA PRO A 79 1.93 0.44 -24.24
C PRO A 79 1.17 -0.89 -24.24
N ALA A 80 0.87 -1.41 -25.43
CA ALA A 80 0.23 -2.72 -25.56
C ALA A 80 1.05 -3.82 -24.86
N GLY A 81 0.36 -4.69 -24.11
CA GLY A 81 0.98 -5.77 -23.34
C GLY A 81 1.45 -5.38 -21.93
N TYR A 82 1.25 -4.12 -21.52
CA TYR A 82 1.50 -3.65 -20.17
C TYR A 82 0.20 -3.30 -19.46
N THR A 83 0.20 -3.43 -18.14
CA THR A 83 -0.89 -3.01 -17.27
C THR A 83 -0.31 -2.17 -16.14
N ALA A 84 -0.95 -1.05 -15.85
CA ALA A 84 -0.68 -0.27 -14.66
C ALA A 84 -1.82 -0.51 -13.66
N GLY A 85 -1.46 -0.79 -12.43
CA GLY A 85 -2.40 -0.99 -11.34
C GLY A 85 -1.69 -0.72 -10.02
N ASP A 86 -2.49 -0.50 -9.00
CA ASP A 86 -1.96 -0.42 -7.65
C ASP A 86 -1.52 -1.79 -7.19
N GLU A 87 -0.38 -1.83 -6.50
CA GLU A 87 0.05 -3.02 -5.79
C GLU A 87 -0.97 -3.24 -4.67
N LYS A 88 -1.92 -4.13 -4.94
CA LYS A 88 -2.94 -4.53 -3.98
C LYS A 88 -2.27 -5.34 -2.88
N PHE A 89 -1.70 -4.65 -1.90
CA PHE A 89 -1.55 -5.20 -0.55
C PHE A 89 -2.94 -5.26 0.12
N GLU A 90 -3.90 -5.88 -0.56
CA GLU A 90 -5.29 -5.95 -0.16
C GLU A 90 -5.46 -7.22 0.67
N TRP A 91 -4.96 -7.16 1.91
CA TRP A 91 -5.57 -7.96 2.96
C TRP A 91 -6.92 -7.32 3.27
N GLU A 92 -7.99 -7.82 2.64
CA GLU A 92 -9.32 -7.90 3.30
C GLU A 92 -10.01 -6.59 3.74
N ASP A 93 -9.71 -5.42 3.16
CA ASP A 93 -10.34 -4.16 3.58
C ASP A 93 -11.86 -4.14 3.31
N ASP A 94 -12.34 -4.76 2.23
CA ASP A 94 -13.75 -4.67 1.83
C ASP A 94 -14.66 -5.64 2.62
N ASP A 95 -14.15 -6.80 3.04
CA ASP A 95 -14.91 -7.75 3.88
C ASP A 95 -14.82 -7.38 5.37
N SER A 96 -13.67 -6.87 5.83
CA SER A 96 -13.52 -6.38 7.21
C SER A 96 -14.45 -5.19 7.50
N THR A 97 -14.62 -4.27 6.54
CA THR A 97 -15.51 -3.12 6.71
C THR A 97 -16.98 -3.54 6.80
N LYS A 98 -17.41 -4.50 5.97
CA LYS A 98 -18.77 -5.06 6.02
C LYS A 98 -19.03 -5.80 7.34
N GLY A 99 -18.05 -6.58 7.81
CA GLY A 99 -18.11 -7.25 9.10
C GLY A 99 -18.25 -6.26 10.26
N LEU A 100 -17.48 -5.18 10.24
CA LEU A 100 -17.55 -4.13 11.27
C LEU A 100 -18.93 -3.44 11.27
N TRP A 101 -19.49 -3.14 10.09
CA TRP A 101 -20.81 -2.51 9.99
C TRP A 101 -21.92 -3.42 10.51
N LEU A 102 -21.83 -4.72 10.25
CA LEU A 102 -22.75 -5.72 10.79
C LEU A 102 -22.68 -5.79 12.33
N VAL A 103 -21.47 -5.88 12.89
CA VAL A 103 -21.26 -5.91 14.34
C VAL A 103 -21.78 -4.63 14.99
N PHE A 104 -21.52 -3.47 14.37
CA PHE A 104 -22.03 -2.19 14.84
C PHE A 104 -23.57 -2.16 14.85
N ALA A 105 -24.22 -2.57 13.77
CA ALA A 105 -25.67 -2.60 13.68
C ALA A 105 -26.30 -3.55 14.72
N ILE A 106 -25.71 -4.73 14.92
CA ILE A 106 -26.13 -5.68 15.96
C ILE A 106 -25.94 -5.06 17.35
N GLY A 107 -24.81 -4.42 17.61
CA GLY A 107 -24.53 -3.75 18.89
C GLY A 107 -25.56 -2.67 19.21
N VAL A 108 -25.85 -1.78 18.26
CA VAL A 108 -26.90 -0.75 18.39
C VAL A 108 -28.26 -1.40 18.66
N ALA A 109 -28.62 -2.45 17.92
CA ALA A 109 -29.88 -3.15 18.11
C ALA A 109 -29.99 -3.78 19.52
N LEU A 110 -28.91 -4.39 20.02
CA LEU A 110 -28.87 -4.97 21.37
C LEU A 110 -29.01 -3.91 22.46
N VAL A 111 -28.35 -2.75 22.31
CA VAL A 111 -28.50 -1.63 23.24
C VAL A 111 -29.95 -1.13 23.25
N LEU A 112 -30.56 -0.94 22.08
CA LEU A 112 -31.97 -0.50 22.00
C LEU A 112 -32.93 -1.53 22.60
N LEU A 113 -32.68 -2.82 22.38
CA LEU A 113 -33.47 -3.90 22.98
C LEU A 113 -33.33 -3.91 24.50
N ALA A 114 -32.11 -3.76 25.03
CA ALA A 114 -31.86 -3.70 26.47
C ALA A 114 -32.59 -2.52 27.11
N VAL A 115 -32.52 -1.33 26.50
CA VAL A 115 -33.24 -0.14 26.96
C VAL A 115 -34.76 -0.36 26.88
N ALA A 116 -35.25 -0.89 25.77
CA ALA A 116 -36.69 -1.17 25.61
C ALA A 116 -37.19 -2.18 26.66
N ALA A 117 -36.39 -3.20 26.99
CA ALA A 117 -36.73 -4.20 28.00
C ALA A 117 -36.70 -3.62 29.43
N VAL A 118 -35.77 -2.72 29.74
CA VAL A 118 -35.69 -2.07 31.06
C VAL A 118 -36.87 -1.13 31.30
N PHE A 119 -37.28 -0.39 30.28
CA PHE A 119 -38.38 0.57 30.38
C PHE A 119 -39.75 0.01 29.97
N ASP A 120 -39.80 -1.27 29.56
CA ASP A 120 -40.96 -1.93 28.95
C ASP A 120 -41.62 -1.07 27.84
N SER A 121 -40.79 -0.34 27.09
CA SER A 121 -41.27 0.69 26.16
C SER A 121 -40.26 0.94 25.03
N SER A 122 -40.70 0.67 23.80
CA SER A 122 -39.95 0.98 22.57
C SER A 122 -39.85 2.49 22.30
N TRP A 123 -40.79 3.27 22.83
CA TRP A 123 -40.76 4.74 22.75
C TRP A 123 -39.62 5.32 23.58
N ALA A 124 -39.42 4.81 24.80
CA ALA A 124 -38.29 5.21 25.65
C ALA A 124 -36.94 4.92 24.98
N ALA A 125 -36.78 3.75 24.36
CA ALA A 125 -35.57 3.40 23.60
C ALA A 125 -35.31 4.34 22.41
N SER A 126 -36.37 4.75 21.71
CA SER A 126 -36.28 5.69 20.57
C SER A 126 -35.82 7.09 21.02
N ILE A 127 -36.29 7.58 22.18
CA ILE A 127 -35.85 8.85 22.75
C ILE A 127 -34.35 8.82 23.08
N VAL A 128 -33.88 7.73 23.70
CA VAL A 128 -32.45 7.55 24.02
C VAL A 128 -31.62 7.54 22.74
N PHE A 129 -32.06 6.82 21.70
CA PHE A 129 -31.39 6.83 20.39
C PHE A 129 -31.27 8.24 19.80
N LEU A 130 -32.33 9.04 19.91
CA LEU A 130 -32.37 10.41 19.39
C LEU A 130 -31.43 11.38 20.15
N SER A 131 -31.00 11.02 21.35
CA SER A 131 -30.00 11.80 22.10
C SER A 131 -28.56 11.57 21.59
N LEU A 132 -28.29 10.46 20.89
CA LEU A 132 -26.96 10.15 20.35
C LEU A 132 -26.48 11.17 19.30
N PRO A 133 -27.28 11.55 18.28
CA PRO A 133 -26.88 12.60 17.35
C PRO A 133 -26.54 13.93 18.04
N LEU A 134 -27.25 14.27 19.12
CA LEU A 134 -27.00 15.48 19.89
C LEU A 134 -25.65 15.39 20.64
N ALA A 135 -25.34 14.24 21.23
CA ALA A 135 -24.04 13.99 21.86
C ALA A 135 -22.89 14.08 20.85
N LEU A 136 -23.05 13.46 19.67
CA LEU A 136 -22.07 13.52 18.58
C LEU A 136 -21.83 14.95 18.08
N ALA A 137 -22.89 15.76 17.97
CA ALA A 137 -22.78 17.17 17.62
C ALA A 137 -21.98 17.96 18.66
N GLY A 138 -22.15 17.65 19.95
CA GLY A 138 -21.36 18.23 21.04
C GLY A 138 -19.87 17.92 20.91
N VAL A 139 -19.52 16.65 20.67
CA VAL A 139 -18.13 16.23 20.46
C VAL A 139 -17.53 16.95 19.23
N ALA A 140 -18.24 16.94 18.10
CA ALA A 140 -17.78 17.62 16.89
C ALA A 140 -17.56 19.13 17.12
N GLY A 141 -18.44 19.78 17.88
CA GLY A 141 -18.30 21.18 18.26
C GLY A 141 -17.05 21.46 19.10
N ILE A 142 -16.71 20.58 20.04
CA ILE A 142 -15.50 20.73 20.87
C ILE A 142 -14.22 20.55 20.04
N PHE A 143 -14.17 19.55 19.15
CA PHE A 143 -13.03 19.35 18.26
C PHE A 143 -12.83 20.55 17.32
N TRP A 144 -13.93 21.10 16.81
CA TRP A 144 -13.89 22.32 16.00
C TRP A 144 -13.37 23.53 16.78
N ALA A 145 -13.85 23.74 18.01
CA ALA A 145 -13.42 24.84 18.87
C ALA A 145 -11.95 24.72 19.30
N THR A 146 -11.46 23.50 19.53
CA THR A 146 -10.09 23.23 20.00
C THR A 146 -9.08 23.17 18.83
N GLY A 147 -9.56 23.05 17.59
CA GLY A 147 -8.71 22.93 16.40
C GLY A 147 -7.89 21.64 16.33
N THR A 148 -8.27 20.61 17.10
CA THR A 148 -7.60 19.31 17.13
C THR A 148 -8.09 18.41 16.00
N SER A 149 -7.21 17.55 15.48
CA SER A 149 -7.59 16.56 14.49
C SER A 149 -8.33 15.39 15.15
N PHE A 150 -9.41 14.93 14.50
CA PHE A 150 -10.09 13.71 14.90
C PHE A 150 -9.26 12.50 14.47
N SER A 151 -8.59 11.85 15.43
CA SER A 151 -7.75 10.67 15.18
C SER A 151 -8.51 9.36 15.40
N ARG A 152 -7.92 8.23 15.03
CA ARG A 152 -8.53 6.91 15.25
C ARG A 152 -8.74 6.63 16.74
N GLU A 153 -7.83 7.11 17.58
CA GLU A 153 -7.91 6.97 19.04
C GLU A 153 -9.09 7.77 19.59
N ALA A 154 -9.33 8.97 19.06
CA ALA A 154 -10.50 9.76 19.41
C ALA A 154 -11.81 9.08 18.99
N ALA A 155 -11.82 8.39 17.85
CA ALA A 155 -12.98 7.65 17.35
C ALA A 155 -13.37 6.45 18.23
N VAL A 156 -12.43 5.83 18.94
CA VAL A 156 -12.73 4.72 19.87
C VAL A 156 -13.42 5.22 21.14
N GLY A 157 -13.18 6.48 21.53
CA GLY A 157 -13.77 7.07 22.73
C GLY A 157 -15.19 7.61 22.56
N VAL A 158 -15.71 7.65 21.33
CA VAL A 158 -17.02 8.23 20.97
C VAL A 158 -17.97 7.13 20.50
#